data_AF-A0AAW1SI45-F1
#
_entry.id   AF-A0AAW1SI45-F1
#
_cell.length_a   1.000
_cell.length_b   1.000
_cell.length_c   1.000
_cell.angle_alpha   90.00
_cell.angle_beta   90.00
_cell.angle_gamma   90.00
#
_symmetry.space_group_name_H-M   'P 1'
#
loop_
_entity.id
_entity.type
_entity.pdbx_description
1 polymer ?
#
loop_
_entity_poly.entity_id
_entity_poly.type
_entity_poly.pdbx_seq_one_letter_code
_entity_poly.pdbx_strand_id
1 'polypeptide(L)' 'MSVNIDIIFYSTYGHVLELAKRQKKGVDSVEGCHANLYQVPETLSPEILEKMHSPPK' A
#
# COMPACT_ATOMS: atom_id res chain seq x y z
N MET A 1 -11.46 18.37 -15.36
CA MET A 1 -11.65 16.90 -15.47
C MET A 1 -10.84 16.29 -14.34
N SER A 2 -11.44 15.52 -13.43
CA SER A 2 -10.68 14.89 -12.34
C SER A 2 -10.26 13.48 -12.72
N VAL A 3 -9.02 13.11 -12.44
CA VAL A 3 -8.48 11.77 -12.65
C VAL A 3 -8.30 11.09 -11.30
N ASN A 4 -8.94 9.93 -11.13
CA ASN A 4 -8.81 9.12 -9.92
C ASN A 4 -7.93 7.90 -10.22
N ILE A 5 -6.96 7.63 -9.34
CA ILE A 5 -6.01 6.53 -9.48
C ILE A 5 -6.08 5.65 -8.24
N ASP A 6 -6.45 4.39 -8.41
CA ASP A 6 -6.46 3.42 -7.31
C ASP A 6 -5.14 2.64 -7.28
N ILE A 7 -4.38 2.82 -6.20
CA ILE A 7 -3.11 2.12 -5.96
C ILE A 7 -3.40 0.89 -5.10
N ILE A 8 -3.43 -0.27 -5.76
CA ILE A 8 -3.63 -1.56 -5.11
C ILE A 8 -2.26 -2.16 -4.82
N PHE A 9 -1.99 -2.49 -3.55
CA PHE A 9 -0.68 -3.00 -3.14
C PHE A 9 -0.80 -4.06 -2.05
N TYR A 10 0.26 -4.85 -1.90
CA TYR A 10 0.46 -5.75 -0.78
C TYR A 10 1.77 -5.41 -0.07
N SER A 11 1.80 -5.53 1.25
CA SER A 11 3.04 -5.38 2.02
C SER A 11 3.03 -6.27 3.25
N THR A 12 4.05 -7.13 3.36
CA THR A 12 4.30 -7.93 4.56
C THR A 12 4.98 -7.06 5.63
N TYR A 13 6.09 -6.42 5.27
CA TYR A 13 6.93 -5.65 6.20
C TYR A 13 6.68 -4.13 6.20
N GLY A 14 5.71 -3.65 5.42
CA GLY A 14 5.38 -2.21 5.33
C GLY A 14 6.24 -1.39 4.37
N HIS A 15 7.34 -1.91 3.81
CA HIS A 15 8.16 -1.17 2.84
C HIS A 15 7.35 -0.72 1.61
N VAL A 16 6.50 -1.61 1.08
CA VAL A 16 5.64 -1.31 -0.07
C VAL A 16 4.52 -0.35 0.32
N LEU A 17 4.02 -0.40 1.57
CA LEU A 17 3.08 0.60 2.07
C LEU A 17 3.69 2.01 2.04
N GLU A 18 4.94 2.17 2.48
CA GLU A 18 5.62 3.47 2.43
C GLU A 18 5.82 3.94 0.98
N LEU A 19 6.20 3.04 0.07
CA LEU A 19 6.29 3.35 -1.37
C LEU A 19 4.94 3.80 -1.93
N ALA A 20 3.86 3.09 -1.62
CA ALA A 20 2.51 3.42 -2.07
C ALA A 20 2.05 4.79 -1.55
N LYS A 21 2.36 5.12 -0.28
CA LYS A 21 2.10 6.46 0.28
C LYS A 21 2.86 7.56 -0.47
N ARG A 22 4.12 7.31 -0.86
CA ARG A 22 4.92 8.27 -1.66
C ARG A 22 4.35 8.44 -3.07
N GLN A 23 3.91 7.37 -3.70
CA GLN A 23 3.22 7.42 -4.99
C GLN A 23 1.92 8.23 -4.89
N LYS A 24 1.08 7.96 -3.88
CA LYS A 24 -0.13 8.76 -3.62
C LYS A 24 0.20 10.25 -3.46
N LYS A 25 1.21 10.59 -2.67
CA LYS A 25 1.65 11.99 -2.51
C LYS A 25 2.07 12.63 -3.84
N GLY A 26 2.73 11.87 -4.71
CA GLY A 26 3.08 12.32 -6.07
C GLY A 26 1.84 12.58 -6.93
N VAL A 27 0.88 11.64 -6.95
CA VAL A 27 -0.38 11.80 -7.70
C VAL A 27 -1.17 13.02 -7.21
N ASP A 28 -1.37 13.12 -5.89
CA ASP A 28 -2.15 14.20 -5.27
C ASP A 28 -1.48 15.59 -5.43
N SER A 29 -0.21 15.65 -5.84
CA SER A 29 0.49 16.91 -6.11
C SER A 29 0.13 17.53 -7.47
N VAL A 30 -0.53 16.78 -8.35
CA VAL A 30 -0.98 17.26 -9.66
C VAL A 30 -2.43 17.73 -9.57
N GLU A 31 -2.71 18.96 -10.02
CA GLU A 31 -4.05 19.54 -9.97
C GLU A 31 -5.06 18.66 -10.72
N GLY A 32 -6.18 18.34 -10.06
CA GLY A 32 -7.22 17.48 -10.61
C GLY A 32 -6.93 15.97 -10.54
N CYS A 33 -5.81 15.54 -9.96
CA CYS A 33 -5.48 14.14 -9.75
C CYS A 33 -5.65 13.74 -8.28
N HIS A 34 -6.26 12.57 -8.05
CA HIS A 34 -6.44 12.01 -6.71
C HIS A 34 -6.09 10.53 -6.70
N ALA A 35 -5.34 10.08 -5.70
CA ALA A 35 -5.04 8.66 -5.52
C ALA A 35 -5.74 8.05 -4.30
N ASN A 36 -6.17 6.80 -4.40
CA ASN A 36 -6.63 5.99 -3.27
C ASN A 36 -5.66 4.83 -3.02
N LEU A 37 -5.57 4.37 -1.77
CA LEU A 37 -4.72 3.25 -1.39
C LEU A 37 -5.59 2.06 -0.96
N TYR A 38 -5.39 0.91 -1.60
CA TYR A 38 -6.06 -0.33 -1.24
C TYR A 38 -5.03 -1.41 -0.94
N GLN A 39 -4.98 -1.84 0.33
CA GLN A 39 -4.11 -2.92 0.74
C GLN A 39 -4.81 -4.26 0.57
N VAL A 40 -4.16 -5.16 -0.18
CA VAL A 40 -4.58 -6.56 -0.27
C VAL A 40 -4.36 -7.23 1.10
N PRO A 41 -5.36 -7.95 1.64
CA PRO A 41 -5.23 -8.67 2.89
C PRO A 41 -4.03 -9.61 2.89
N GLU A 42 -3.46 -9.83 4.08
CA GLU A 42 -2.44 -10.86 4.28
C GLU A 42 -3.05 -12.25 4.06
N THR A 43 -2.35 -13.10 3.31
CA THR A 43 -2.79 -14.46 2.98
C THR A 43 -1.91 -15.54 3.60
N LEU A 44 -0.74 -15.16 4.12
CA LEU A 44 0.13 -16.07 4.88
C LEU A 44 -0.46 -16.34 6.27
N SER A 45 -0.28 -17.57 6.75
CA SER A 45 -0.72 -17.94 8.09
C SER A 45 0.12 -17.24 9.17
N PRO A 46 -0.41 -17.06 10.39
CA PRO A 46 0.34 -16.47 11.50
C PRO A 46 1.68 -17.19 11.76
N GLU A 47 1.69 -18.53 11.67
CA GLU A 47 2.91 -19.33 11.86
C GLU A 47 3.99 -19.01 10.81
N ILE A 48 3.59 -18.80 9.56
CA ILE A 48 4.54 -18.43 8.49
C ILE A 48 5.05 -17.00 8.73
N LEU A 49 4.18 -16.07 9.11
CA LEU A 49 4.56 -14.69 9.39
C LEU A 49 5.52 -14.59 10.58
N GLU A 50 5.32 -15.41 11.61
CA GLU A 50 6.21 -15.51 12.77
C GLU A 50 7.60 -16.03 12.35
N LYS A 51 7.66 -17.10 11.55
CA LYS A 51 8.90 -17.64 10.98
C LYS A 51 9.63 -16.63 10.09
N MET A 52 8.89 -15.74 9.44
CA MET A 52 9.43 -14.67 8.61
C MET A 52 9.86 -13.44 9.44
N HIS A 53 9.63 -13.44 10.75
CA HIS A 53 9.84 -12.27 11.62
C HIS A 53 9.12 -11.02 11.09
N SER A 54 7.93 -11.22 10.52
CA SER A 54 7.09 -10.11 10.07
C SER A 54 6.60 -9.32 11.28
N PRO A 55 6.52 -7.98 11.17
CA PRO A 55 5.85 -7.17 12.19
C PRO A 55 4.37 -7.61 12.32
N PRO A 56 3.77 -7.43 13.51
CA PRO A 56 2.34 -7.62 13.68
C PRO A 56 1.59 -6.66 12.75
N LYS A 57 0.54 -7.18 12.09
CA LYS A 57 -0.33 -6.38 11.22
C LYS A 57 -1.47 -5.73 11.99
#